data_AF-A0AAC9N665-F1
#
_entry.id   AF-A0AAC9N665-F1
#
_cell.length_a   1.000
_cell.length_b   1.000
_cell.length_c   1.000
_cell.angle_alpha   90.00
_cell.angle_beta   90.00
_cell.angle_gamma   90.00
#
_symmetry.space_group_name_H-M   'P 1'
#
loop_
_entity.id
_entity.type
_entity.pdbx_description
1 polymer ?
#
loop_
_entity_poly.entity_id
_entity_poly.type
_entity_poly.pdbx_seq_one_letter_code
_entity_poly.pdbx_strand_id
1 'polypeptide(L)'
;MKNLLALLCLTLSLIGCKTGTINQKENKKRVGLWIEDYSIDSTQYKSVGNYKNGDPIKKWCYYTNNKIYKKEIYRKNKSTITYYYPNGVIQSKGKTELTGLGTTMHWFYKGDWKYFDEKGKLISISKYDNGKLVSEVKTPILQDKK
;
A
#
# COMPACT_ATOMS: atom_id res chain seq x y z
N MET A 1 49.46 -19.51 20.08
CA MET A 1 48.32 -18.96 20.85
C MET A 1 47.83 -17.58 20.40
N LYS A 2 48.59 -16.79 19.62
CA LYS A 2 48.10 -15.48 19.10
C LYS A 2 47.10 -15.61 17.94
N ASN A 3 47.16 -16.70 17.17
CA ASN A 3 46.28 -16.91 16.00
C ASN A 3 44.92 -17.54 16.34
N LEU A 4 44.73 -18.03 17.57
CA LEU A 4 43.45 -18.63 18.01
C LEU A 4 42.47 -17.55 18.52
N LEU A 5 42.97 -16.43 19.05
CA LEU A 5 42.15 -15.30 19.50
C LEU A 5 41.53 -14.52 18.32
N ALA A 6 42.24 -14.44 17.19
CA ALA A 6 41.77 -13.74 15.99
C ALA A 6 40.61 -14.47 15.31
N LEU A 7 40.58 -15.81 15.37
CA LEU A 7 39.50 -16.61 14.81
C LEU A 7 38.20 -16.50 15.64
N LEU A 8 38.32 -16.25 16.96
CA LEU A 8 37.17 -16.10 17.87
C LEU A 8 36.46 -14.73 17.70
N CYS A 9 37.16 -13.70 17.21
CA CYS A 9 36.58 -12.38 16.96
C CYS A 9 35.82 -12.28 15.63
N LEU A 10 36.14 -13.11 14.64
CA LEU A 10 35.43 -13.11 13.34
C LEU A 10 34.08 -13.85 13.36
N THR A 11 33.84 -14.73 14.34
CA THR A 11 32.59 -15.51 14.42
C THR A 11 31.45 -14.77 15.14
N LEU A 12 31.76 -13.76 15.96
CA LEU A 12 30.77 -12.99 16.74
C LEU A 12 30.08 -11.87 15.92
N SER A 13 30.54 -11.56 14.71
CA SER A 13 30.01 -10.46 13.89
C SER A 13 28.81 -10.85 13.02
N LEU A 14 28.37 -12.12 13.03
CA LEU A 14 27.29 -12.62 12.17
C LEU A 14 25.90 -12.73 12.85
N ILE A 15 25.77 -12.39 14.14
CA ILE A 15 24.51 -12.56 14.90
C ILE A 15 23.59 -11.31 14.83
N GLY A 16 23.99 -10.27 14.10
CA GLY A 16 23.37 -8.95 14.17
C GLY A 16 22.18 -8.66 13.25
N CYS A 17 21.70 -9.59 12.42
CA CYS A 17 20.48 -9.33 11.65
C CYS A 17 19.27 -9.66 12.51
N LYS A 18 18.94 -8.79 13.47
CA LYS A 18 17.66 -8.86 14.18
C LYS A 18 16.56 -8.79 13.12
N THR A 19 15.93 -9.92 12.81
CA THR A 19 14.68 -9.93 12.07
C THR A 19 13.74 -8.99 12.81
N GLY A 20 13.37 -7.89 12.16
CA GLY A 20 12.57 -6.86 12.81
C GLY A 20 11.29 -7.48 13.36
N THR A 21 11.04 -7.30 14.65
CA THR A 21 9.81 -7.79 15.27
C THR A 21 8.61 -7.13 14.58
N ILE A 22 7.63 -7.94 14.19
CA ILE A 22 6.42 -7.47 13.50
C ILE A 22 5.35 -7.08 14.51
N ASN A 23 4.43 -6.20 14.10
CA ASN A 23 3.22 -5.84 14.84
C ASN A 23 3.46 -5.23 16.24
N GLN A 24 4.55 -4.47 16.43
CA GLN A 24 4.98 -3.95 17.74
C GLN A 24 4.38 -2.59 18.08
N LYS A 25 3.92 -2.38 19.31
CA LYS A 25 3.43 -1.08 19.78
C LYS A 25 4.41 -0.42 20.75
N GLU A 26 4.65 0.88 20.57
CA GLU A 26 5.37 1.75 21.51
C GLU A 26 4.44 2.87 21.95
N ASN A 27 4.33 3.12 23.26
CA ASN A 27 3.40 4.13 23.80
C ASN A 27 1.96 4.00 23.25
N LYS A 28 1.47 2.75 23.18
CA LYS A 28 0.16 2.36 22.60
C LYS A 28 0.01 2.63 21.09
N LYS A 29 1.04 3.14 20.43
CA LYS A 29 1.03 3.49 18.99
C LYS A 29 1.75 2.45 18.16
N ARG A 30 1.30 2.33 16.92
CA ARG A 30 1.85 1.34 16.00
C ARG A 30 3.27 1.75 15.52
N VAL A 31 4.31 0.91 15.68
CA VAL A 31 5.67 1.13 15.11
C VAL A 31 6.25 -0.06 14.31
N GLY A 32 6.98 0.23 13.22
CA GLY A 32 7.69 -0.79 12.45
C GLY A 32 6.82 -1.56 11.45
N LEU A 33 7.25 -2.77 11.11
CA LEU A 33 6.59 -3.63 10.12
C LEU A 33 5.28 -4.21 10.68
N TRP A 34 4.20 -4.01 9.95
CA TRP A 34 2.92 -4.68 10.19
C TRP A 34 2.61 -5.70 9.13
N ILE A 35 2.16 -6.86 9.60
CA ILE A 35 1.56 -7.91 8.80
C ILE A 35 0.28 -8.34 9.53
N GLU A 36 -0.86 -8.09 8.90
CA GLU A 36 -2.14 -8.66 9.31
C GLU A 36 -2.51 -9.75 8.30
N ASP A 37 -2.88 -10.93 8.78
CA ASP A 37 -3.18 -12.12 7.96
C ASP A 37 -4.33 -12.86 8.64
N TYR A 38 -5.48 -12.97 7.96
CA TYR A 38 -6.71 -13.54 8.51
C TYR A 38 -7.61 -14.08 7.40
N SER A 39 -8.58 -14.92 7.77
CA SER A 39 -9.53 -15.50 6.82
C SER A 39 -10.97 -15.20 7.22
N ILE A 40 -11.83 -14.90 6.25
CA ILE A 40 -13.29 -14.80 6.40
C ILE A 40 -13.92 -15.60 5.27
N ASP A 41 -14.84 -16.52 5.57
CA ASP A 41 -15.56 -17.35 4.58
C ASP A 41 -14.63 -17.97 3.52
N SER A 42 -13.56 -18.64 3.97
CA SER A 42 -12.50 -19.23 3.14
C SER A 42 -11.66 -18.25 2.31
N THR A 43 -11.94 -16.95 2.36
CA THR A 43 -11.15 -15.91 1.71
C THR A 43 -10.01 -15.46 2.63
N GLN A 44 -8.77 -15.59 2.17
CA GLN A 44 -7.59 -15.13 2.89
C GLN A 44 -7.33 -13.65 2.59
N TYR A 45 -7.16 -12.85 3.64
CA TYR A 45 -6.81 -11.45 3.58
C TYR A 45 -5.44 -11.24 4.20
N LYS A 46 -4.61 -10.45 3.52
CA LYS A 46 -3.31 -10.05 4.06
C LYS A 46 -3.02 -8.60 3.80
N SER A 47 -2.53 -7.88 4.79
CA SER A 47 -2.01 -6.52 4.64
C SER A 47 -0.56 -6.47 5.12
N VAL A 48 0.28 -5.74 4.38
CA VAL A 48 1.70 -5.57 4.72
C VAL A 48 2.08 -4.11 4.55
N GLY A 49 2.63 -3.52 5.59
CA GLY A 49 3.07 -2.12 5.55
C GLY A 49 3.90 -1.74 6.75
N ASN A 50 4.24 -0.45 6.86
CA ASN A 50 5.00 0.06 7.99
C ASN A 50 4.23 1.19 8.66
N TYR A 51 4.34 1.28 9.98
CA TYR A 51 3.88 2.41 10.76
C TYR A 51 5.04 3.16 11.40
N LYS A 52 4.86 4.45 11.61
CA LYS A 52 5.69 5.28 12.49
C LYS A 52 4.78 6.08 13.38
N ASN A 53 4.87 5.88 14.70
CA ASN A 53 4.07 6.62 15.69
C ASN A 53 2.55 6.53 15.44
N GLY A 54 2.06 5.37 14.96
CA GLY A 54 0.65 5.17 14.65
C GLY A 54 0.25 5.51 13.21
N ASP A 55 1.08 6.24 12.46
CA ASP A 55 0.76 6.66 11.09
C ASP A 55 1.30 5.68 10.05
N PRO A 56 0.51 5.29 9.03
CA PRO A 56 1.00 4.46 7.94
C PRO A 56 2.02 5.23 7.09
N ILE A 57 3.16 4.61 6.80
CA ILE A 57 4.25 5.22 6.03
C ILE A 57 4.69 4.34 4.86
N LYS A 58 5.39 4.97 3.90
CA LYS A 58 5.99 4.31 2.74
C LYS A 58 4.93 3.56 1.91
N LYS A 59 5.07 2.24 1.78
CA LYS A 59 4.25 1.39 0.92
C LYS A 59 3.41 0.46 1.78
N TRP A 60 2.13 0.40 1.47
CA TRP A 60 1.17 -0.56 1.97
C TRP A 60 0.66 -1.42 0.81
N CYS A 61 0.61 -2.73 1.02
CA CYS A 61 0.09 -3.69 0.05
C CYS A 61 -1.01 -4.52 0.72
N TYR A 62 -2.10 -4.74 -0.02
CA TYR A 62 -3.24 -5.52 0.43
C TYR A 62 -3.53 -6.64 -0.56
N TYR A 63 -3.75 -7.82 -0.03
CA TYR A 63 -3.87 -9.06 -0.76
C TYR A 63 -5.17 -9.78 -0.38
N THR A 64 -5.75 -10.45 -1.37
CA THR A 64 -6.84 -11.39 -1.20
C THR A 64 -6.44 -12.68 -1.90
N ASN A 65 -6.49 -13.82 -1.21
CA ASN A 65 -6.05 -15.12 -1.70
C ASN A 65 -4.66 -15.05 -2.36
N ASN A 66 -3.72 -14.42 -1.64
CA ASN A 66 -2.34 -14.16 -2.07
C ASN A 66 -2.15 -13.30 -3.33
N LYS A 67 -3.22 -12.73 -3.89
CA LYS A 67 -3.16 -11.79 -5.02
C LYS A 67 -3.32 -10.36 -4.54
N ILE A 68 -2.46 -9.46 -5.01
CA ILE A 68 -2.57 -8.04 -4.66
C ILE A 68 -3.82 -7.44 -5.30
N TYR A 69 -4.64 -6.75 -4.51
CA TYR A 69 -5.80 -6.01 -5.03
C TYR A 69 -5.67 -4.50 -4.80
N LYS A 70 -4.80 -4.08 -3.87
CA LYS A 70 -4.60 -2.66 -3.55
C LYS A 70 -3.17 -2.40 -3.11
N LYS A 71 -2.63 -1.27 -3.55
CA LYS A 71 -1.35 -0.72 -3.12
C LYS A 71 -1.51 0.76 -2.81
N GLU A 72 -0.94 1.19 -1.69
CA GLU A 72 -0.91 2.59 -1.29
C GLU A 72 0.53 3.04 -1.07
N ILE A 73 0.86 4.26 -1.50
CA ILE A 73 2.17 4.86 -1.31
C ILE A 73 1.99 6.22 -0.63
N TYR A 74 2.31 6.28 0.66
CA TYR A 74 2.16 7.45 1.51
C TYR A 74 3.35 8.40 1.37
N ARG A 75 3.03 9.69 1.20
CA ARG A 75 3.97 10.82 1.15
C ARG A 75 3.35 12.01 1.87
N LYS A 76 3.71 12.19 3.15
CA LYS A 76 3.12 13.23 4.03
C LYS A 76 1.59 13.10 4.05
N ASN A 77 0.88 14.18 3.75
CA ASN A 77 -0.58 14.24 3.70
C ASN A 77 -1.19 13.70 2.39
N LYS A 78 -0.41 13.04 1.53
CA LYS A 78 -0.88 12.50 0.24
C LYS A 78 -0.58 11.01 0.14
N SER A 79 -1.46 10.26 -0.50
CA SER A 79 -1.21 8.85 -0.86
C SER A 79 -1.53 8.62 -2.32
N THR A 80 -0.73 7.79 -2.99
CA THR A 80 -1.08 7.28 -4.32
C THR A 80 -1.65 5.89 -4.15
N ILE A 81 -2.89 5.70 -4.60
CA ILE A 81 -3.59 4.41 -4.52
C ILE A 81 -3.58 3.77 -5.91
N THR A 82 -3.34 2.46 -5.96
CA THR A 82 -3.48 1.63 -7.15
C THR A 82 -4.30 0.41 -6.78
N TYR A 83 -5.43 0.23 -7.45
CA TYR A 83 -6.25 -0.97 -7.38
C TYR A 83 -5.93 -1.89 -8.55
N TYR A 84 -6.08 -3.19 -8.33
CA TYR A 84 -5.74 -4.23 -9.28
C TYR A 84 -6.92 -5.17 -9.49
N TYR A 85 -7.10 -5.61 -10.72
CA TYR A 85 -7.94 -6.74 -11.07
C TYR A 85 -7.32 -8.06 -10.58
N PRO A 86 -8.10 -9.15 -10.50
CA PRO A 86 -7.58 -10.49 -10.12
C PRO A 86 -6.49 -11.05 -11.04
N ASN A 87 -6.38 -10.52 -12.28
CA ASN A 87 -5.33 -10.84 -13.24
C ASN A 87 -4.04 -10.02 -13.04
N GLY A 88 -4.01 -9.10 -12.06
CA GLY A 88 -2.87 -8.22 -11.75
C GLY A 88 -2.80 -6.94 -12.58
N VAL A 89 -3.70 -6.73 -13.54
CA VAL A 89 -3.81 -5.49 -14.31
C VAL A 89 -4.33 -4.37 -13.41
N ILE A 90 -3.84 -3.14 -13.62
CA ILE A 90 -4.30 -1.97 -12.86
C ILE A 90 -5.76 -1.72 -13.22
N GLN A 91 -6.64 -1.74 -12.23
CA GLN A 91 -8.05 -1.37 -12.37
C GLN A 91 -8.20 0.15 -12.31
N SER A 92 -7.60 0.76 -11.29
CA SER A 92 -7.65 2.21 -11.13
C SER A 92 -6.44 2.75 -10.40
N LYS A 93 -6.12 4.02 -10.65
CA LYS A 93 -5.00 4.69 -10.00
C LYS A 93 -5.29 6.17 -9.85
N GLY A 94 -5.04 6.69 -8.66
CA GLY A 94 -5.23 8.09 -8.35
C GLY A 94 -4.54 8.49 -7.05
N LYS A 95 -4.86 9.69 -6.57
CA LYS A 95 -4.33 10.22 -5.31
C LYS A 95 -5.44 10.42 -4.29
N THR A 96 -5.07 10.28 -3.03
CA THR A 96 -5.84 10.77 -1.91
C THR A 96 -5.04 11.81 -1.15
N GLU A 97 -5.77 12.71 -0.50
CA GLU A 97 -5.20 13.72 0.38
C GLU A 97 -5.90 13.64 1.74
N LEU A 98 -5.09 13.72 2.79
CA LEU A 98 -5.55 13.76 4.16
C LEU A 98 -6.02 15.19 4.46
N THR A 99 -7.30 15.33 4.79
CA THR A 99 -7.92 16.60 5.14
C THR A 99 -8.61 16.51 6.50
N GLY A 100 -8.90 17.65 7.11
CA GLY A 100 -9.44 17.75 8.47
C GLY A 100 -8.39 18.18 9.50
N LEU A 101 -8.80 18.26 10.76
CA LEU A 101 -7.96 18.65 11.89
C LEU A 101 -8.15 17.65 13.04
N GLY A 102 -7.05 17.23 13.68
CA GLY A 102 -7.10 16.36 14.86
C GLY A 102 -7.78 15.02 14.59
N THR A 103 -8.84 14.71 15.34
CA THR A 103 -9.54 13.42 15.28
C THR A 103 -10.47 13.25 14.07
N THR A 104 -10.71 14.31 13.29
CA THR A 104 -11.56 14.27 12.09
C THR A 104 -10.75 14.13 10.80
N MET A 105 -9.49 13.71 10.90
CA MET A 105 -8.62 13.57 9.74
C MET A 105 -9.05 12.37 8.90
N HIS A 106 -9.42 12.63 7.64
CA HIS A 106 -9.87 11.60 6.69
C HIS A 106 -9.17 11.74 5.35
N TRP A 107 -8.85 10.60 4.73
CA TRP A 107 -8.28 10.52 3.40
C TRP A 107 -9.37 10.61 2.35
N PHE A 108 -9.34 11.64 1.51
CA PHE A 108 -10.30 11.82 0.44
C PHE A 108 -9.66 11.70 -0.94
N TYR A 109 -10.43 11.22 -1.92
CA TYR A 109 -10.00 11.19 -3.31
C TYR A 109 -9.74 12.62 -3.81
N LYS A 110 -8.63 12.80 -4.52
CA LYS A 110 -8.17 14.11 -4.99
C LYS A 110 -7.53 14.01 -6.37
N GLY A 111 -7.87 14.97 -7.23
CA GLY A 111 -7.35 15.06 -8.59
C GLY A 111 -7.84 13.93 -9.49
N ASP A 112 -7.08 13.65 -10.53
CA ASP A 112 -7.47 12.68 -11.55
C ASP A 112 -7.27 11.24 -11.08
N TRP A 113 -8.31 10.46 -11.25
CA TRP A 113 -8.36 9.01 -11.09
C TRP A 113 -8.55 8.38 -12.45
N LYS A 114 -7.58 7.56 -12.86
CA LYS A 114 -7.60 6.84 -14.12
C LYS A 114 -8.17 5.45 -13.89
N TYR A 115 -9.08 5.02 -14.76
CA TYR A 115 -9.69 3.70 -14.74
C TYR A 115 -9.35 2.96 -16.03
N PHE A 116 -9.05 1.67 -15.91
CA PHE A 116 -8.64 0.84 -17.03
C PHE A 116 -9.50 -0.42 -17.07
N ASP A 117 -9.63 -1.02 -18.24
CA ASP A 117 -10.24 -2.36 -18.38
C ASP A 117 -9.27 -3.47 -17.96
N GLU A 118 -9.73 -4.73 -17.99
CA GLU A 118 -8.91 -5.89 -17.62
C GLU A 118 -7.75 -6.15 -18.58
N LYS A 119 -7.71 -5.50 -19.75
CA LYS A 119 -6.60 -5.54 -20.72
C LYS A 119 -5.62 -4.37 -20.52
N GLY A 120 -5.91 -3.44 -19.60
CA GLY A 120 -5.09 -2.28 -19.28
C GLY A 120 -5.36 -1.06 -20.17
N LYS A 121 -6.44 -1.05 -20.96
CA LYS A 121 -6.84 0.09 -21.79
C LYS A 121 -7.53 1.12 -20.90
N LEU A 122 -7.14 2.39 -21.01
CA LEU A 122 -7.77 3.49 -20.28
C LEU A 122 -9.23 3.68 -20.76
N ILE A 123 -10.18 3.51 -19.86
CA ILE A 123 -11.62 3.62 -20.15
C ILE A 123 -12.23 4.93 -19.65
N SER A 124 -11.71 5.51 -18.57
CA SER A 124 -12.16 6.82 -18.09
C SER A 124 -11.15 7.52 -17.19
N ILE A 125 -11.34 8.82 -17.04
CA ILE A 125 -10.69 9.67 -16.05
C ILE A 125 -11.76 10.41 -15.25
N SER A 126 -11.78 10.20 -13.95
CA SER A 126 -12.65 10.92 -13.01
C SER A 126 -11.83 11.90 -12.18
N LYS A 127 -12.23 13.16 -12.16
CA LYS A 127 -11.57 14.20 -11.36
C LYS A 127 -12.33 14.38 -10.05
N TYR A 128 -11.61 14.27 -8.93
CA TYR A 128 -12.17 14.44 -7.60
C TYR A 128 -11.63 15.68 -6.90
N ASP A 129 -12.49 16.33 -6.12
CA ASP A 129 -12.10 17.36 -5.16
C ASP A 129 -12.69 17.07 -3.78
N ASN A 130 -11.81 16.87 -2.80
CA ASN A 130 -12.15 16.47 -1.44
C ASN A 130 -13.17 15.32 -1.38
N GLY A 131 -12.94 14.29 -2.20
CA GLY A 131 -13.79 13.10 -2.27
C GLY A 131 -15.04 13.25 -3.14
N LYS A 132 -15.38 14.48 -3.57
CA LYS A 132 -16.52 14.74 -4.46
C LYS A 132 -16.09 14.60 -5.91
N LEU A 133 -16.90 13.91 -6.71
CA LEU A 133 -16.69 13.83 -8.15
C LEU A 133 -16.99 15.20 -8.77
N VAL A 134 -16.02 15.76 -9.49
CA VAL A 134 -16.12 17.06 -10.18
C VAL A 134 -16.44 16.85 -11.66
N SER A 135 -15.79 15.89 -12.30
CA SER A 135 -16.02 15.58 -13.72
C SER A 135 -15.60 14.14 -14.02
N GLU A 136 -16.18 13.57 -15.07
CA GLU A 136 -15.77 12.28 -15.64
C GLU A 136 -15.64 12.41 -17.16
N VAL A 137 -14.54 11.90 -17.71
CA VAL A 137 -14.32 11.79 -19.16
C VAL A 137 -14.15 10.33 -19.50
N LYS A 138 -15.02 9.80 -20.36
CA LYS A 138 -14.93 8.42 -20.87
C LYS A 138 -14.12 8.42 -22.16
N THR A 139 -13.18 7.50 -22.28
CA THR A 139 -12.47 7.28 -23.54
C THR A 139 -13.45 6.66 -24.53
N PRO A 140 -13.54 7.15 -25.78
CA PRO A 140 -14.36 6.50 -26.79
C PRO A 140 -13.90 5.05 -26.94
N ILE A 141 -14.82 4.10 -26.77
CA ILE A 141 -14.55 2.71 -27.10
C ILE A 141 -14.42 2.67 -28.62
N LEU A 142 -13.19 2.64 -29.13
CA LEU A 142 -12.96 2.10 -30.46
C LEU A 142 -13.48 0.67 -30.39
N GLN A 143 -14.68 0.44 -30.93
CA GLN A 143 -15.16 -0.90 -31.16
C GLN A 143 -14.16 -1.53 -32.12
N ASP A 144 -13.45 -2.55 -31.64
CA ASP A 144 -12.66 -3.41 -32.50
C ASP A 144 -13.65 -3.99 -33.51
N LYS A 145 -13.63 -3.44 -34.74
CA LYS A 145 -14.40 -3.97 -35.86
C LYS A 145 -13.92 -5.42 -36.04
N LYS A 146 -14.79 -6.38 -35.69
CA LYS A 146 -14.66 -7.77 -36.09
C LYS A 146 -14.83 -7.90 -37.59
#